data_AF-A0A842W0L8-F1
#
_entry.id   AF-A0A842W0L8-F1
#
_cell.length_a   1.000
_cell.length_b   1.000
_cell.length_c   1.000
_cell.angle_alpha   90.00
_cell.angle_beta   90.00
_cell.angle_gamma   90.00
#
_symmetry.space_group_name_H-M   'P 1'
#
loop_
_entity.id
_entity.type
_entity.pdbx_description
1 polymer ?
#
loop_
_entity_poly.entity_id
_entity_poly.type
_entity_poly.pdbx_seq_one_letter_code
_entity_poly.pdbx_strand_id
1 'polypeptide(L)'
;MSDSESEESSESSSKIGRVWVDYFSWGHVAMGIGIYALVWFIVSFTSTSAISLYCFLITFIVGGWLWEVIENNLIWSWGMKFEDKQDSINNLLGDQFWVCLGAIIIWIVEIIIIGNYAVYWFYIVAGILLLICLIGFFISKAISEKNNP
;
A
#
# COMPACT_ATOMS: atom_id res chain seq x y z
N MET A 1 -4.24 -38.92 14.39
CA MET A 1 -5.17 -38.32 13.41
C MET A 1 -5.29 -36.81 13.62
N SER A 2 -4.25 -36.19 14.19
CA SER A 2 -4.14 -34.77 14.56
C SER A 2 -3.03 -34.04 13.78
N ASP A 3 -2.24 -34.77 12.99
CA ASP A 3 -0.99 -34.26 12.43
C ASP A 3 -1.16 -33.75 10.99
N SER A 4 -2.27 -34.10 10.33
CA SER A 4 -2.57 -33.69 8.96
C SER A 4 -3.23 -32.31 8.86
N GLU A 5 -3.96 -31.86 9.89
CA GLU A 5 -4.59 -30.53 9.90
C GLU A 5 -3.58 -29.39 10.19
N SER A 6 -2.48 -29.70 10.89
CA SER A 6 -1.40 -28.73 11.14
C SER A 6 -0.49 -28.49 9.94
N GLU A 7 -0.39 -29.43 9.00
CA GLU A 7 0.44 -29.26 7.80
C GLU A 7 -0.26 -28.43 6.72
N GLU A 8 -1.58 -28.61 6.54
CA GLU A 8 -2.34 -27.91 5.48
C GLU A 8 -2.49 -26.40 5.75
N SER A 9 -2.68 -26.01 7.02
CA SER A 9 -2.70 -24.59 7.42
C SER A 9 -1.35 -23.90 7.26
N SER A 10 -0.24 -24.64 7.39
CA SER A 10 1.11 -24.12 7.20
C SER A 10 1.43 -23.87 5.72
N GLU A 11 0.93 -24.70 4.80
CA GLU A 11 1.19 -24.55 3.37
C GLU A 11 0.47 -23.35 2.74
N SER A 12 -0.75 -23.04 3.19
CA SER A 12 -1.52 -21.92 2.65
C SER A 12 -1.00 -20.56 3.12
N SER A 13 -0.68 -20.44 4.42
CA SER A 13 0.06 -19.30 4.97
C SER A 13 1.39 -19.12 4.24
N SER A 14 2.07 -20.21 3.87
CA SER A 14 3.38 -20.11 3.21
C SER A 14 3.35 -19.51 1.79
N LYS A 15 2.18 -19.39 1.15
CA LYS A 15 2.03 -18.84 -0.22
C LYS A 15 1.71 -17.35 -0.24
N ILE A 16 1.14 -16.82 0.84
CA ILE A 16 0.91 -15.38 1.02
C ILE A 16 2.31 -14.73 1.18
N GLY A 17 2.52 -13.52 0.63
CA GLY A 17 3.84 -12.87 0.60
C GLY A 17 4.94 -13.57 -0.22
N ARG A 18 4.61 -14.58 -1.04
CA ARG A 18 5.52 -15.19 -2.03
C ARG A 18 5.25 -14.72 -3.47
N VAL A 19 4.03 -14.28 -3.73
CA VAL A 19 3.58 -13.78 -5.05
C VAL A 19 3.58 -12.26 -5.00
N TRP A 20 4.15 -11.61 -6.01
CA TRP A 20 4.23 -10.15 -6.11
C TRP A 20 2.87 -9.45 -6.16
N VAL A 21 1.78 -10.18 -6.41
CA VAL A 21 0.41 -9.66 -6.44
C VAL A 21 -0.40 -10.50 -5.47
N ASP A 22 -0.82 -9.89 -4.37
CA ASP A 22 -1.72 -10.47 -3.39
C ASP A 22 -2.70 -9.39 -2.87
N TYR A 23 -3.48 -9.73 -1.85
CA TYR A 23 -4.42 -8.76 -1.30
C TYR A 23 -3.71 -7.57 -0.61
N PHE A 24 -2.48 -7.73 -0.09
CA PHE A 24 -1.70 -6.64 0.49
C PHE A 24 -1.25 -5.63 -0.57
N SER A 25 -1.01 -6.07 -1.80
CA SER A 25 -0.68 -5.17 -2.92
C SER A 25 -1.70 -4.03 -3.08
N TRP A 26 -2.99 -4.29 -2.88
CA TRP A 26 -4.03 -3.25 -2.90
C TRP A 26 -3.89 -2.25 -1.76
N GLY A 27 -3.48 -2.73 -0.57
CA GLY A 27 -3.17 -1.89 0.59
C GLY A 27 -1.98 -0.97 0.32
N HIS A 28 -0.92 -1.49 -0.29
CA HIS A 28 0.26 -0.71 -0.66
C HIS A 28 -0.04 0.36 -1.72
N VAL A 29 -0.85 0.05 -2.73
CA VAL A 29 -1.35 1.06 -3.68
C VAL A 29 -2.17 2.13 -2.97
N ALA A 30 -3.10 1.73 -2.08
CA ALA A 30 -3.90 2.67 -1.29
C ALA A 30 -3.00 3.58 -0.42
N MET A 31 -1.98 3.01 0.21
CA MET A 31 -1.00 3.74 1.01
C MET A 31 -0.26 4.79 0.19
N GLY A 32 0.22 4.44 -1.01
CA GLY A 32 0.85 5.37 -1.94
C GLY A 32 -0.07 6.54 -2.31
N ILE A 33 -1.34 6.26 -2.62
CA ILE A 33 -2.34 7.31 -2.93
C ILE A 33 -2.57 8.22 -1.72
N GLY A 34 -2.80 7.62 -0.55
CA GLY A 34 -3.17 8.34 0.66
C GLY A 34 -2.05 9.23 1.19
N ILE A 35 -0.83 8.70 1.26
CA ILE A 35 0.34 9.46 1.71
C ILE A 35 0.65 10.59 0.74
N TYR A 36 0.63 10.34 -0.57
CA TYR A 36 0.85 11.39 -1.55
C TYR A 36 -0.18 12.52 -1.41
N ALA A 37 -1.47 12.19 -1.35
CA ALA A 37 -2.53 13.17 -1.20
C ALA A 37 -2.41 13.96 0.12
N LEU A 38 -2.01 13.30 1.22
CA LEU A 38 -1.79 13.93 2.51
C LEU A 38 -0.58 14.89 2.49
N VAL A 39 0.54 14.44 1.92
CA VAL A 39 1.74 15.29 1.80
C VAL A 39 1.44 16.47 0.90
N TRP A 40 0.76 16.24 -0.23
CA TRP A 40 0.33 17.31 -1.13
C TRP A 40 -0.57 18.32 -0.41
N PHE A 41 -1.52 17.85 0.41
CA PHE A 41 -2.34 18.72 1.26
C PHE A 41 -1.50 19.60 2.19
N ILE A 42 -0.58 19.02 2.94
CA ILE A 42 0.28 19.77 3.87
C ILE A 42 1.12 20.82 3.12
N VAL A 43 1.75 20.43 2.02
CA VAL A 43 2.66 21.32 1.28
C VAL A 43 1.88 22.40 0.53
N SER A 44 0.63 22.15 0.11
CA SER A 44 -0.22 23.14 -0.57
C SER A 44 -0.45 24.42 0.25
N PHE A 45 -0.27 24.37 1.57
CA PHE A 45 -0.32 25.56 2.44
C PHE A 45 0.97 26.40 2.44
N THR A 46 2.08 25.91 1.88
CA THR A 46 3.42 26.47 2.13
C THR A 46 4.12 27.09 0.91
N SER A 47 3.96 26.60 -0.34
CA SER A 47 4.41 27.26 -1.61
C SER A 47 4.20 26.36 -2.83
N THR A 48 3.73 26.88 -3.97
CA THR A 48 3.13 26.10 -5.09
C THR A 48 4.04 25.62 -6.24
N SER A 49 5.31 26.05 -6.37
CA SER A 49 6.00 25.90 -7.66
C SER A 49 6.87 24.64 -7.86
N ALA A 50 7.16 23.85 -6.82
CA ALA A 50 7.96 22.61 -6.94
C ALA A 50 7.42 21.41 -6.12
N ILE A 51 6.20 21.53 -5.57
CA ILE A 51 5.62 20.60 -4.58
C ILE A 51 5.60 19.15 -5.06
N SER A 52 5.19 18.93 -6.31
CA SER A 52 4.71 17.63 -6.78
C SER A 52 5.78 16.53 -6.75
N LEU A 53 7.01 16.82 -7.18
CA LEU A 53 8.12 15.87 -7.09
C LEU A 53 8.55 15.59 -5.64
N TYR A 54 8.54 16.60 -4.78
CA TYR A 54 8.86 16.40 -3.36
C TYR A 54 7.79 15.56 -2.66
N CYS A 55 6.51 15.73 -2.99
CA CYS A 55 5.43 14.87 -2.50
C CYS A 55 5.65 13.41 -2.91
N PHE A 56 6.08 13.19 -4.16
CA PHE A 56 6.42 11.85 -4.62
C PHE A 56 7.58 11.24 -3.85
N LEU A 57 8.68 11.98 -3.69
CA LEU A 57 9.87 11.50 -2.95
C LEU A 57 9.56 11.24 -1.47
N ILE A 58 8.79 12.11 -0.82
CA ILE A 58 8.36 11.90 0.57
C ILE A 58 7.47 10.66 0.66
N THR A 59 6.56 10.44 -0.29
CA THR A 59 5.73 9.23 -0.34
C THR A 59 6.57 7.97 -0.48
N PHE A 60 7.61 8.00 -1.32
CA PHE A 60 8.54 6.88 -1.47
C PHE A 60 9.31 6.56 -0.19
N ILE A 61 9.81 7.59 0.50
CA ILE A 61 10.64 7.42 1.70
C ILE A 61 9.78 7.06 2.92
N VAL A 62 8.69 7.80 3.15
CA VAL A 62 7.83 7.64 4.34
C VAL A 62 6.84 6.50 4.14
N GLY A 63 6.21 6.44 2.97
CA GLY A 63 5.20 5.42 2.68
C GLY A 63 5.79 4.05 2.38
N GLY A 64 6.97 4.03 1.76
CA GLY A 64 7.66 2.81 1.44
C GLY A 64 8.63 2.39 2.53
N TRP A 65 9.82 3.02 2.55
CA TRP A 65 10.92 2.60 3.41
C TRP A 65 10.63 2.67 4.91
N LEU A 66 9.99 3.74 5.39
CA LEU A 66 9.71 3.86 6.82
C LEU A 66 8.65 2.83 7.26
N TRP A 67 7.65 2.56 6.43
CA TRP A 67 6.65 1.53 6.71
C TRP A 67 7.28 0.15 6.83
N GLU A 68 8.11 -0.23 5.87
CA GLU A 68 8.85 -1.49 5.88
C GLU A 68 9.70 -1.67 7.14
N VAL A 69 10.35 -0.59 7.60
CA VAL A 69 11.13 -0.60 8.84
C VAL A 69 10.21 -0.78 10.06
N ILE A 70 9.06 -0.10 10.10
CA ILE A 70 8.07 -0.25 11.17
C ILE A 70 7.53 -1.68 11.19
N GLU A 71 7.19 -2.24 10.04
CA GLU A 71 6.65 -3.59 9.92
C GLU A 71 7.65 -4.65 10.36
N ASN A 72 8.86 -4.61 9.81
CA ASN A 72 9.87 -5.65 10.08
C ASN A 72 10.55 -5.55 11.45
N ASN A 73 10.43 -4.41 12.14
CA ASN A 73 10.99 -4.24 13.48
C ASN A 73 9.90 -4.19 14.55
N LEU A 74 8.97 -3.23 14.49
CA LEU A 74 7.99 -3.01 15.54
C LEU A 74 6.87 -4.06 15.47
N ILE A 75 6.22 -4.20 14.31
CA ILE A 75 5.10 -5.14 14.16
C ILE A 75 5.58 -6.59 14.36
N TRP A 76 6.77 -6.91 13.84
CA TRP A 76 7.43 -8.18 14.10
C TRP A 76 7.70 -8.42 15.59
N SER A 77 8.28 -7.44 16.31
CA SER A 77 8.54 -7.58 17.75
C SER A 77 7.28 -7.74 18.60
N TRP A 78 6.14 -7.25 18.11
CA TRP A 78 4.85 -7.37 18.76
C TRP A 78 4.13 -8.69 18.46
N GLY A 79 4.69 -9.55 17.60
CA GLY A 79 4.05 -10.80 17.19
C GLY A 79 2.74 -10.57 16.45
N MET A 80 2.56 -9.39 15.86
CA MET A 80 1.36 -9.03 15.10
C MET A 80 1.61 -9.07 13.59
N LYS A 81 2.78 -9.56 13.18
CA LYS A 81 3.15 -9.60 11.78
C LYS A 81 2.43 -10.76 11.10
N PHE A 82 1.98 -10.50 9.88
CA PHE A 82 1.38 -11.53 9.06
C PHE A 82 2.41 -12.64 8.78
N GLU A 83 1.97 -13.89 8.91
CA GLU A 83 2.74 -15.12 8.63
C GLU A 83 3.93 -15.43 9.55
N ASP A 84 4.02 -14.78 10.70
CA ASP A 84 5.07 -15.03 11.68
C ASP A 84 6.51 -15.08 11.08
N LYS A 85 6.78 -14.27 10.04
CA LYS A 85 8.07 -14.28 9.31
C LYS A 85 8.55 -12.87 8.98
N GLN A 86 9.86 -12.66 8.99
CA GLN A 86 10.47 -11.44 8.44
C GLN A 86 10.36 -11.41 6.91
N ASP A 87 10.26 -10.21 6.33
CA ASP A 87 10.13 -10.09 4.89
C ASP A 87 11.43 -10.43 4.20
N SER A 88 11.30 -11.13 3.07
CA SER A 88 12.41 -11.25 2.14
C SER A 88 12.62 -9.93 1.40
N ILE A 89 13.84 -9.72 0.90
CA ILE A 89 14.17 -8.56 0.05
C ILE A 89 13.20 -8.45 -1.14
N ASN A 90 12.74 -9.58 -1.68
CA ASN A 90 11.79 -9.58 -2.80
C ASN A 90 10.41 -9.06 -2.40
N ASN A 91 9.95 -9.34 -1.17
CA ASN A 91 8.66 -8.87 -0.69
C ASN A 91 8.71 -7.35 -0.48
N LEU A 92 9.75 -6.89 0.22
CA LEU A 92 10.03 -5.47 0.42
C LEU A 92 10.10 -4.68 -0.90
N LEU A 93 10.74 -5.23 -1.93
CA LEU A 93 10.78 -4.59 -3.25
C LEU A 93 9.41 -4.57 -3.94
N GLY A 94 8.60 -5.61 -3.74
CA GLY A 94 7.22 -5.67 -4.23
C GLY A 94 6.35 -4.61 -3.57
N ASP A 95 6.43 -4.49 -2.24
CA ASP A 95 5.67 -3.50 -1.47
C ASP A 95 6.07 -2.08 -1.87
N GLN A 96 7.37 -1.83 -2.03
CA GLN A 96 7.86 -0.56 -2.56
C GLN A 96 7.32 -0.27 -3.95
N PHE A 97 7.29 -1.26 -4.84
CA PHE A 97 6.76 -1.11 -6.19
C PHE A 97 5.27 -0.71 -6.17
N TRP A 98 4.46 -1.33 -5.32
CA TRP A 98 3.03 -1.01 -5.22
C TRP A 98 2.76 0.36 -4.59
N VAL A 99 3.52 0.75 -3.57
CA VAL A 99 3.46 2.12 -3.01
C VAL A 99 3.83 3.15 -4.08
N CYS A 100 4.91 2.92 -4.84
CA CYS A 100 5.30 3.78 -5.96
C CYS A 100 4.19 3.89 -6.99
N LEU A 101 3.57 2.77 -7.35
CA LEU A 101 2.52 2.74 -8.36
C LEU A 101 1.33 3.59 -7.92
N GLY A 102 0.88 3.45 -6.67
CA GLY A 102 -0.18 4.29 -6.10
C GLY A 102 0.16 5.78 -6.15
N ALA A 103 1.39 6.14 -5.76
CA ALA A 103 1.89 7.51 -5.80
C ALA A 103 1.95 8.07 -7.23
N ILE A 104 2.39 7.29 -8.22
CA ILE A 104 2.43 7.68 -9.64
C ILE A 104 1.01 7.92 -10.17
N ILE A 105 0.07 7.02 -9.87
CA ILE A 105 -1.32 7.14 -10.33
C ILE A 105 -1.91 8.47 -9.84
N ILE A 106 -1.78 8.75 -8.55
CA ILE A 106 -2.38 9.97 -7.98
C ILE A 106 -1.61 11.23 -8.41
N TRP A 107 -0.31 11.14 -8.64
CA TRP A 107 0.48 12.22 -9.22
C TRP A 107 0.01 12.60 -10.64
N ILE A 108 -0.28 11.62 -11.49
CA ILE A 108 -0.86 11.87 -12.82
C ILE A 108 -2.23 12.54 -12.69
N VAL A 109 -3.07 12.08 -11.74
CA VAL A 109 -4.37 12.69 -11.46
C VAL A 109 -4.21 14.15 -10.99
N GLU A 110 -3.23 14.45 -10.14
CA GLU A 110 -2.91 15.82 -9.73
C GLU A 110 -2.67 16.72 -10.95
N ILE A 111 -1.77 16.31 -11.85
CA ILE A 111 -1.40 17.08 -13.04
C ILE A 111 -2.64 17.36 -13.91
N ILE A 112 -3.47 16.34 -14.13
CA ILE A 112 -4.69 16.46 -14.95
C ILE A 112 -5.71 17.37 -14.28
N ILE A 113 -5.99 17.16 -12.99
CA ILE A 113 -7.08 17.83 -12.30
C ILE A 113 -6.72 19.28 -11.96
N ILE A 114 -5.54 19.53 -11.41
CA ILE A 114 -5.14 20.89 -10.98
C ILE A 114 -4.89 21.80 -12.19
N GLY A 115 -4.46 21.24 -13.33
CA GLY A 115 -4.32 22.01 -14.57
C GLY A 115 -5.64 22.48 -15.18
N ASN A 116 -6.77 21.83 -14.85
CA ASN A 116 -8.04 22.03 -15.56
C ASN A 116 -9.24 22.36 -14.65
N TYR A 117 -9.14 22.08 -13.35
CA TYR A 117 -10.24 22.15 -12.38
C TYR A 117 -9.77 22.68 -11.02
N ALA A 118 -10.73 22.95 -10.14
CA ALA A 118 -10.44 23.35 -8.77
C ALA A 118 -9.80 22.21 -7.96
N VAL A 119 -8.88 22.59 -7.06
CA VAL A 119 -8.09 21.68 -6.22
C VAL A 119 -8.94 20.69 -5.42
N TYR A 120 -10.15 21.04 -4.99
CA TYR A 120 -10.99 20.10 -4.23
C TYR A 120 -11.37 18.84 -5.03
N TRP A 121 -11.41 18.93 -6.37
CA TRP A 121 -11.66 17.76 -7.23
C TRP A 121 -10.54 16.73 -7.15
N PHE A 122 -9.29 17.16 -6.94
CA PHE A 122 -8.16 16.24 -6.76
C PHE A 122 -8.40 15.34 -5.55
N TYR A 123 -8.82 15.93 -4.42
CA TYR A 123 -9.10 15.16 -3.20
C TYR A 123 -10.33 14.25 -3.32
N ILE A 124 -11.36 14.68 -4.06
CA ILE A 124 -12.52 13.81 -4.35
C ILE A 124 -12.07 12.58 -5.13
N VAL A 125 -11.28 12.77 -6.20
CA VAL A 125 -10.77 11.64 -7.00
C VAL A 125 -9.82 10.77 -6.18
N ALA A 126 -8.93 11.37 -5.38
CA ALA A 126 -8.04 10.64 -4.47
C ALA A 126 -8.84 9.75 -3.50
N GLY A 127 -9.90 10.30 -2.90
CA GLY A 127 -10.78 9.57 -1.99
C GLY A 127 -11.52 8.41 -2.68
N ILE A 128 -12.00 8.61 -3.91
CA ILE A 128 -12.63 7.55 -4.70
C ILE A 128 -11.62 6.44 -5.01
N LEU A 129 -10.41 6.78 -5.44
CA LEU A 129 -9.36 5.80 -5.75
C LEU A 129 -8.95 5.01 -4.50
N LEU A 130 -8.80 5.68 -3.35
CA LEU A 130 -8.56 5.03 -2.06
C LEU A 130 -9.67 4.02 -1.73
N LEU A 131 -10.93 4.42 -1.88
CA LEU A 131 -12.06 3.54 -1.62
C LEU A 131 -12.06 2.32 -2.54
N ILE A 132 -11.74 2.50 -3.83
CA ILE A 132 -11.61 1.40 -4.79
C ILE A 132 -10.51 0.43 -4.37
N CYS A 133 -9.33 0.92 -3.96
CA CYS A 133 -8.25 0.07 -3.49
C CYS A 133 -8.63 -0.69 -2.20
N LEU A 134 -9.32 -0.04 -1.26
CA LEU A 134 -9.80 -0.71 -0.05
C LEU A 134 -10.84 -1.79 -0.36
N ILE A 135 -11.78 -1.52 -1.27
CA ILE A 135 -12.72 -2.55 -1.75
C ILE A 135 -11.95 -3.71 -2.39
N GLY A 136 -10.95 -3.42 -3.24
CA GLY A 136 -10.08 -4.42 -3.85
C GLY A 136 -9.33 -5.28 -2.83
N PHE A 137 -8.83 -4.66 -1.75
CA PHE A 137 -8.21 -5.33 -0.62
C PHE A 137 -9.18 -6.33 0.03
N PHE A 138 -10.37 -5.87 0.44
CA PHE A 138 -11.34 -6.73 1.13
C PHE A 138 -11.86 -7.88 0.25
N ILE A 139 -12.11 -7.61 -1.04
CA ILE A 139 -12.51 -8.65 -2.00
C ILE A 139 -11.40 -9.68 -2.16
N SER A 140 -10.16 -9.23 -2.39
CA SER A 140 -9.02 -10.13 -2.60
C SER A 140 -8.74 -10.98 -1.37
N LYS A 141 -8.87 -10.39 -0.17
CA LYS A 141 -8.77 -11.11 1.10
C LYS A 141 -9.86 -12.19 1.22
N ALA A 142 -11.13 -11.83 0.99
CA ALA A 142 -12.23 -12.79 1.07
C ALA A 142 -12.10 -13.97 0.08
N ILE A 143 -11.58 -13.70 -1.13
CA ILE A 143 -11.29 -14.76 -2.11
C ILE A 143 -10.16 -15.66 -1.62
N SER A 144 -9.10 -15.09 -1.05
CA SER A 144 -7.96 -15.85 -0.52
C SER A 144 -8.37 -16.79 0.61
N GLU A 145 -9.18 -16.30 1.55
CA GLU A 145 -9.72 -17.08 2.68
C GLU A 145 -10.63 -18.21 2.19
N LYS A 146 -11.46 -17.95 1.18
CA LYS A 146 -12.34 -18.99 0.61
C LYS A 146 -11.58 -20.13 -0.08
N ASN A 147 -10.45 -19.81 -0.71
CA ASN A 147 -9.66 -20.79 -1.47
C ASN A 147 -8.68 -21.58 -0.60
N ASN A 148 -8.48 -21.18 0.66
CA ASN A 148 -7.60 -21.83 1.64
C ASN A 148 -8.33 -21.92 3.01
N PRO A 149 -9.40 -22.73 3.11
CA PRO A 149 -10.20 -22.85 4.33
C PRO A 149 -9.43 -23.49 5.50
#